data_AF-A0A842VM79-F1
#
_entry.id   AF-A0A842VM79-F1
#
_cell.length_a   1.000
_cell.length_b   1.000
_cell.length_c   1.000
_cell.angle_alpha   90.00
_cell.angle_beta   90.00
_cell.angle_gamma   90.00
#
_symmetry.space_group_name_H-M   'P 1'
#
loop_
_entity.id
_entity.type
_entity.pdbx_description
1 polymer ?
#
loop_
_entity_poly.entity_id
_entity_poly.type
_entity_poly.pdbx_seq_one_letter_code
_entity_poly.pdbx_strand_id
1 'polypeptide(L)' 'MKKKEYYCPRCGSKDIVDYGDSFDCKHCVLEFDKKDFDQLPDKEDVLALEEKREIVHHFRED' A
#
# COMPACT_ATOMS: atom_id res chain seq x y z
N MET A 1 -0.70 17.60 16.12
CA MET A 1 -0.23 16.40 15.39
C MET A 1 -0.55 16.61 13.91
N LYS A 2 0.44 16.64 13.02
CA LYS A 2 0.16 16.69 11.57
C LYS A 2 -0.47 15.35 11.19
N LYS A 3 -1.71 15.37 10.68
CA LYS A 3 -2.29 14.16 10.05
C LYS A 3 -1.40 13.83 8.86
N LYS A 4 -0.85 12.61 8.82
CA LYS A 4 -0.16 12.14 7.61
C LYS A 4 -1.19 12.00 6.51
N GLU A 5 -0.96 12.65 5.38
CA GLU A 5 -1.80 12.49 4.19
C GLU A 5 -1.28 11.30 3.40
N TYR A 6 -2.02 10.19 3.44
CA TYR A 6 -1.75 9.03 2.59
C TYR A 6 -2.21 9.32 1.16
N TYR A 7 -1.48 8.77 0.18
CA TYR A 7 -1.82 8.85 -1.24
C TYR A 7 -1.44 7.54 -1.91
N CYS A 8 -2.03 7.25 -3.07
CA CYS A 8 -1.71 6.07 -3.83
C CYS A 8 -0.25 6.11 -4.31
N PRO A 9 0.60 5.13 -3.96
CA PRO A 9 1.98 5.10 -4.40
C PRO A 9 2.14 4.89 -5.92
N ARG A 10 1.14 4.30 -6.58
CA ARG A 10 1.17 3.97 -8.01
C ARG A 10 0.74 5.12 -8.92
N CYS A 11 -0.30 5.86 -8.53
CA CYS A 11 -0.86 6.94 -9.36
C CYS A 11 -0.82 8.34 -8.73
N GLY A 12 -0.37 8.45 -7.47
CA GLY A 12 -0.33 9.70 -6.73
C GLY A 12 -1.69 10.24 -6.26
N SER A 13 -2.80 9.55 -6.54
CA SER A 13 -4.14 10.03 -6.15
C SER A 13 -4.32 10.07 -4.63
N LYS A 14 -4.98 11.11 -4.15
CA LYS A 14 -5.44 11.25 -2.76
C LYS A 14 -6.86 10.72 -2.53
N ASP A 15 -7.54 10.24 -3.58
CA ASP A 15 -8.85 9.60 -3.44
C ASP A 15 -8.65 8.16 -2.96
N ILE A 16 -8.55 8.04 -1.63
CA ILE A 16 -8.30 6.81 -0.93
C ILE A 16 -9.44 6.46 0.04
N VAL A 17 -9.59 5.17 0.34
CA VAL A 17 -10.45 4.67 1.41
C VAL A 17 -9.56 4.17 2.54
N ASP A 18 -9.78 4.67 3.75
CA ASP A 18 -8.97 4.35 4.93
C ASP A 18 -9.64 3.24 5.76
N TYR A 19 -8.92 2.15 6.04
CA TYR A 19 -9.40 1.01 6.84
C TYR A 19 -8.72 0.90 8.22
N GLY A 20 -8.04 1.94 8.68
CA GLY A 20 -7.27 1.93 9.92
C GLY A 20 -5.80 1.62 9.67
N ASP A 21 -5.45 0.37 9.40
CA ASP A 21 -4.05 -0.06 9.19
C ASP A 21 -3.62 -0.06 7.72
N SER A 22 -4.58 -0.14 6.80
CA SER A 22 -4.36 -0.08 5.35
C SER A 22 -5.21 1.02 4.71
N PHE A 23 -4.97 1.26 3.43
CA PHE A 23 -5.82 2.11 2.60
C PHE A 23 -5.90 1.59 1.16
N ASP A 24 -7.05 1.78 0.53
CA ASP A 24 -7.29 1.51 -0.89
C ASP A 24 -7.18 2.77 -1.73
N CYS A 25 -6.59 2.67 -2.90
CA CYS A 25 -6.78 3.67 -3.94
C CYS A 25 -8.03 3.34 -4.77
N LYS A 26 -8.99 4.27 -4.88
CA LYS A 26 -10.19 4.06 -5.71
C LYS A 26 -9.94 4.01 -7.21
N HIS A 27 -8.79 4.52 -7.66
CA HIS A 27 -8.43 4.53 -9.09
C HIS A 27 -7.68 3.26 -9.49
N CYS A 28 -6.66 2.89 -8.72
CA CYS A 28 -5.88 1.69 -8.99
C CYS A 28 -6.58 0.42 -8.52
N VAL A 29 -7.52 0.54 -7.57
CA VAL A 29 -8.18 -0.59 -6.90
C VAL A 29 -7.14 -1.51 -6.24
N LEU A 30 -6.10 -0.89 -5.66
CA LEU A 30 -5.00 -1.56 -4.97
C LEU A 30 -5.00 -1.12 -3.50
N GLU A 31 -4.80 -2.09 -2.62
CA GLU A 31 -4.70 -1.91 -1.17
C GLU A 31 -3.24 -1.85 -0.72
N PHE A 32 -2.90 -0.88 0.11
CA PHE A 32 -1.55 -0.67 0.62
C PHE A 32 -1.53 -0.61 2.16
N ASP A 33 -0.46 -1.13 2.76
CA ASP A 33 -0.24 -1.06 4.20
C ASP A 33 0.31 0.33 4.59
N LYS A 34 -0.27 0.98 5.59
CA LYS A 34 0.19 2.30 6.05
C LYS A 34 1.55 2.24 6.72
N LYS A 35 1.89 1.11 7.36
CA LYS A 35 3.19 0.90 7.98
C LYS A 35 4.28 0.91 6.91
N ASP A 36 4.08 0.21 5.80
CA ASP A 36 5.02 0.22 4.69
C ASP A 36 5.11 1.62 4.06
N PHE A 37 3.96 2.25 3.85
CA PHE A 37 3.91 3.63 3.40
C PHE A 37 4.68 4.57 4.33
N ASP A 38 4.67 4.34 5.63
CA ASP A 38 5.36 5.18 6.60
C ASP A 38 6.85 4.85 6.76
N GLN A 39 7.23 3.59 6.57
CA GLN A 39 8.59 3.09 6.79
C GLN A 39 9.48 3.20 5.55
N LEU A 40 8.91 3.04 4.34
CA LEU A 40 9.67 3.12 3.11
C LEU A 40 9.90 4.59 2.73
N PRO A 41 11.17 5.01 2.53
CA PRO A 41 11.47 6.38 2.16
C PRO A 41 10.94 6.69 0.77
N ASP A 42 11.08 5.74 -0.15
CA ASP A 42 10.52 5.81 -1.49
C ASP A 42 9.14 5.14 -1.52
N LYS A 43 8.14 5.85 -2.08
CA LYS A 43 6.78 5.31 -2.13
C LYS A 43 6.61 4.34 -3.29
N GLU A 44 7.44 4.41 -4.32
CA GLU A 44 7.35 3.52 -5.48
C GLU A 44 7.64 2.06 -5.08
N ASP A 45 8.43 1.86 -4.01
CA ASP A 45 8.75 0.56 -3.41
C ASP A 45 7.60 -0.04 -2.57
N VAL A 46 6.55 0.72 -2.28
CA VAL A 46 5.41 0.23 -1.49
C VAL A 46 4.61 -0.74 -2.38
N LEU A 47 4.66 -2.03 -2.02
CA LEU A 47 3.89 -3.08 -2.69
C LEU A 47 2.44 -3.11 -2.19
N ALA A 48 1.52 -3.38 -3.10
CA ALA A 48 0.13 -3.69 -2.75
C ALA A 48 0.05 -5.00 -1.96
N LEU A 49 -0.99 -5.13 -1.12
CA LEU A 49 -1.17 -6.33 -0.29
C LEU A 49 -1.34 -7.61 -1.13
N GLU A 50 -1.94 -7.52 -2.31
CA GLU A 50 -2.03 -8.65 -3.23
C GLU A 50 -0.65 -9.08 -3.75
N GLU A 51 0.19 -8.12 -4.17
CA GLU A 51 1.56 -8.38 -4.64
C GLU A 51 2.37 -9.10 -3.55
N LYS A 52 2.25 -8.66 -2.30
CA LYS A 52 2.90 -9.33 -1.15
C LYS A 52 2.40 -10.74 -0.93
N ARG A 53 1.09 -10.99 -1.08
CA ARG A 53 0.51 -12.33 -0.92
C ARG A 53 1.04 -13.28 -1.98
N GLU A 54 1.11 -12.86 -3.24
CA GLU A 54 1.65 -13.69 -4.32
C GLU A 54 3.10 -14.08 -4.06
N ILE A 55 3.93 -13.16 -3.55
CA ILE A 55 5.31 -13.45 -3.17
C ILE A 55 5.38 -14.55 -2.10
N VAL A 56 4.58 -14.44 -1.03
CA VAL A 56 4.58 -15.45 0.06
C VAL A 56 4.12 -16.82 -0.44
N HIS A 57 3.20 -16.88 -1.41
CA HIS A 57 2.77 -18.13 -2.01
C HIS A 57 3.91 -18.82 -2.78
N HIS A 58 4.71 -18.08 -3.53
CA HIS A 58 5.85 -18.65 -4.30
C HIS A 58 6.95 -19.25 -3.42
N PHE A 59 7.08 -18.82 -2.15
CA PHE A 59 8.12 -19.34 -1.24
C PHE A 59 7.68 -20.55 -0.39
N ARG A 60 6.44 -21.04 -0.54
CA ARG A 60 5.92 -22.19 0.22
C ARG A 60 5.98 -23.52 -0.53
N GLU A 61 6.48 -23.53 -1.76
CA GLU A 61 6.53 -24.72 -2.63
C GLU A 61 7.94 -25.35 -2.73
N ASP A 62 8.86 -25.02 -1.83
CA ASP A 62 10.17 -25.67 -1.67
C ASP A 62 10.24 -26.57 -0.41
#